data_AF-A0AA40I5R9-F1
#
_entry.id   AF-A0AA40I5R9-F1
#
_cell.length_a   1.000
_cell.length_b   1.000
_cell.length_c   1.000
_cell.angle_alpha   90.00
_cell.angle_beta   90.00
_cell.angle_gamma   90.00
#
_symmetry.space_group_name_H-M   'P 1'
#
loop_
_entity.id
_entity.type
_entity.pdbx_description
1 polymer ?
#
loop_
_entity_poly.entity_id
_entity_poly.type
_entity_poly.pdbx_seq_one_letter_code
_entity_poly.pdbx_strand_id
1 'polypeptide(L)'
;MAFNGKYEIESEKNYDEFMKRLALPWGHSMTNKFTIGKECDMETMGGKKFKATVQMEGGKVVVDFPNYHQTSEIVGGKLVEISTIGGVTYERVSKRLA
;
A
#
# COMPACT_ATOMS: atom_id res chain seq x y z
N MET A 1 -16.71 -0.88 0.40
CA MET A 1 -17.48 -1.78 1.28
C MET A 1 -16.62 -2.94 1.80
N ALA A 2 -15.85 -3.65 0.95
CA ALA A 2 -14.91 -4.70 1.40
C ALA A 2 -13.71 -4.18 2.21
N PHE A 3 -13.10 -3.08 1.78
CA PHE A 3 -11.91 -2.51 2.42
C PHE A 3 -12.23 -1.50 3.55
N ASN A 4 -13.49 -1.19 3.80
CA ASN A 4 -13.85 -0.21 4.84
C ASN A 4 -13.63 -0.81 6.23
N GLY A 5 -12.84 -0.15 7.06
CA GLY A 5 -12.54 -0.58 8.42
C GLY A 5 -11.24 0.03 8.92
N LYS A 6 -11.00 -0.09 10.23
CA LYS A 6 -9.67 0.11 10.80
C LYS A 6 -8.95 -1.24 10.79
N TYR A 7 -7.66 -1.23 10.49
CA TYR A 7 -6.84 -2.44 10.47
C TYR A 7 -5.58 -2.21 11.31
N GLU A 8 -5.13 -3.27 11.97
CA GLU A 8 -3.89 -3.32 12.73
C GLU A 8 -2.94 -4.33 12.07
N ILE A 9 -1.67 -3.97 11.99
CA ILE A 9 -0.63 -4.86 11.45
C ILE A 9 -0.56 -6.10 12.33
N GLU A 10 -0.78 -7.27 11.73
CA GLU A 10 -0.65 -8.56 12.41
C GLU A 10 0.71 -9.20 12.10
N SER A 11 1.19 -9.07 10.87
CA SER A 11 2.52 -9.53 10.47
C SER A 11 3.05 -8.77 9.25
N GLU A 12 4.37 -8.77 9.11
CA GLU A 12 5.06 -8.14 8.00
C GLU A 12 6.29 -8.95 7.58
N LYS A 13 6.66 -8.90 6.30
CA LYS A 13 7.84 -9.58 5.73
C LYS A 13 8.64 -8.60 4.91
N ASN A 14 9.97 -8.68 5.01
CA ASN A 14 10.93 -7.82 4.29
C ASN A 14 10.79 -6.31 4.57
N TYR A 15 10.20 -5.94 5.71
CA TYR A 15 10.02 -4.55 6.12
C TYR A 15 11.34 -3.78 6.13
N ASP A 16 12.37 -4.29 6.81
CA ASP A 16 13.66 -3.60 6.95
C ASP A 16 14.36 -3.35 5.60
N GLU A 17 14.33 -4.34 4.71
CA GLU A 17 14.95 -4.22 3.38
C GLU A 17 14.20 -3.20 2.52
N PHE A 18 12.87 -3.24 2.56
CA PHE A 18 12.01 -2.28 1.88
C PHE A 18 12.19 -0.85 2.41
N MET A 19 12.27 -0.68 3.73
CA MET A 19 12.49 0.62 4.36
C MET A 19 13.88 1.17 4.07
N LYS A 20 14.91 0.31 4.04
CA LYS A 20 16.26 0.70 3.56
C LYS A 20 16.23 1.17 2.11
N ARG A 21 15.44 0.51 1.25
CA ARG A 21 15.29 0.89 -0.16
C ARG A 21 14.58 2.23 -0.32
N LEU A 22 13.59 2.49 0.54
CA LEU A 22 12.87 3.76 0.58
C LEU A 22 13.72 4.90 1.18
N ALA A 23 14.71 4.59 2.01
CA ALA A 23 15.63 5.55 2.66
C ALA A 23 14.90 6.66 3.44
N LEU A 24 13.88 6.29 4.23
CA LEU A 24 12.97 7.24 4.88
C LEU A 24 13.27 7.42 6.37
N PRO A 25 13.04 8.64 6.91
CA PRO A 25 13.04 8.84 8.34
C PRO A 25 11.92 8.04 9.01
N TRP A 26 12.19 7.51 10.20
CA TRP A 26 11.17 6.84 11.01
C TRP A 26 10.09 7.84 11.48
N GLY A 27 8.82 7.42 11.47
CA GLY A 27 7.71 8.17 12.08
C GLY A 27 6.81 8.96 11.12
N HIS A 28 6.97 8.83 9.79
CA HIS A 28 6.05 9.45 8.84
C HIS A 28 4.74 8.67 8.71
N SER A 29 3.63 9.37 8.92
CA SER A 29 2.28 8.91 8.56
C SER A 29 1.85 9.62 7.28
N MET A 30 1.21 8.90 6.35
CA MET A 30 0.60 9.47 5.15
C MET A 30 -0.88 9.17 5.12
N THR A 31 -1.66 10.03 4.45
CA THR A 31 -3.06 9.77 4.13
C THR A 31 -3.33 10.12 2.67
N ASN A 32 -3.68 9.13 1.86
CA ASN A 32 -4.05 9.32 0.47
C ASN A 32 -5.56 9.17 0.28
N LYS A 33 -6.16 10.09 -0.47
CA LYS A 33 -7.56 9.99 -0.93
C LYS A 33 -7.53 9.81 -2.44
N PHE A 34 -8.19 8.78 -2.92
CA PHE A 34 -8.25 8.48 -4.35
C PHE A 34 -9.66 8.03 -4.75
N THR A 35 -9.93 8.09 -6.05
CA THR A 35 -11.11 7.50 -6.66
C THR A 35 -10.65 6.45 -7.67
N ILE A 36 -11.21 5.24 -7.59
CA ILE A 36 -10.87 4.15 -8.52
C ILE A 36 -11.11 4.60 -9.96
N GLY A 37 -10.14 4.34 -10.83
CA GLY A 37 -10.20 4.66 -12.26
C GLY A 37 -10.00 6.14 -12.60
N LYS A 38 -9.67 6.99 -11.62
CA LYS A 38 -9.33 8.40 -11.85
C LYS A 38 -7.92 8.70 -11.36
N GLU A 39 -7.22 9.56 -12.09
CA GLU A 39 -5.96 10.11 -11.64
C GLU A 39 -6.18 10.97 -10.39
N CYS A 40 -5.37 10.76 -9.36
CA CYS A 40 -5.42 11.43 -8.07
C CYS A 40 -4.03 11.84 -7.62
N ASP A 41 -3.94 12.92 -6.86
CA ASP A 41 -2.71 13.31 -6.18
C ASP A 41 -2.49 12.39 -4.96
N MET A 42 -1.32 11.76 -4.92
CA MET A 42 -0.90 10.87 -3.83
C MET A 42 0.42 11.37 -3.27
N GLU A 43 0.69 10.99 -2.02
CA GLU A 43 1.95 11.16 -1.33
C GLU A 43 2.57 9.79 -1.09
N THR A 44 3.89 9.69 -1.18
CA THR A 44 4.64 8.48 -0.83
C THR A 44 5.02 8.53 0.65
N MET A 45 5.51 7.41 1.22
CA MET A 45 6.04 7.39 2.59
C MET A 45 7.17 8.41 2.81
N GLY A 46 7.85 8.84 1.75
CA GLY A 46 8.89 9.87 1.80
C GLY A 46 8.45 11.30 1.55
N GLY A 47 7.14 11.58 1.62
CA GLY A 47 6.62 12.94 1.44
C GLY A 47 6.64 13.45 0.00
N LYS A 48 7.08 12.63 -0.97
CA LYS A 48 7.01 13.00 -2.40
C LYS A 48 5.58 12.90 -2.87
N LYS A 49 5.07 14.00 -3.44
CA LYS A 49 3.76 14.07 -4.09
C LYS A 49 3.87 13.68 -5.56
N PHE A 50 2.86 12.97 -6.06
CA PHE A 50 2.85 12.40 -7.40
C PHE A 50 1.42 12.11 -7.84
N LYS A 51 1.21 11.93 -9.14
CA LYS A 51 -0.09 11.61 -9.72
C LYS A 51 -0.17 10.14 -10.08
N ALA A 52 -1.34 9.56 -9.81
CA ALA A 52 -1.55 8.13 -9.73
C ALA A 52 -2.96 7.74 -10.10
N THR A 53 -3.13 6.62 -10.79
CA THR A 53 -4.44 6.01 -10.97
C THR A 53 -4.52 4.72 -10.17
N VAL A 54 -5.45 4.65 -9.24
CA VAL A 54 -5.74 3.41 -8.50
C VAL A 54 -6.78 2.61 -9.26
N GLN A 55 -6.51 1.34 -9.50
CA GLN A 55 -7.37 0.44 -10.27
C GLN A 55 -7.93 -0.68 -9.39
N MET A 56 -8.98 -1.33 -9.88
CA MET A 56 -9.53 -2.54 -9.28
C MET A 56 -9.40 -3.69 -10.29
N GLU A 57 -8.63 -4.71 -9.94
CA GLU A 57 -8.40 -5.88 -10.78
C GLU A 57 -8.70 -7.16 -10.00
N GLY A 58 -9.69 -7.94 -10.43
CA GLY A 58 -10.00 -9.22 -9.79
C GLY A 58 -10.34 -9.14 -8.29
N GLY A 59 -10.85 -8.00 -7.80
CA GLY A 59 -11.12 -7.76 -6.39
C GLY A 59 -9.93 -7.20 -5.58
N LYS A 60 -8.79 -6.99 -6.24
CA LYS A 60 -7.62 -6.32 -5.66
C LYS A 60 -7.61 -4.85 -6.05
N VAL A 61 -7.21 -4.00 -5.12
CA VAL A 61 -6.81 -2.63 -5.40
C VAL A 61 -5.38 -2.67 -5.93
N VAL A 62 -5.13 -2.09 -7.10
CA VAL A 62 -3.80 -2.08 -7.74
C VAL A 62 -3.36 -0.64 -7.95
N VAL A 63 -2.10 -0.35 -7.64
CA VAL A 63 -1.48 0.95 -7.91
C VAL A 63 -0.13 0.73 -8.59
N ASP A 64 0.00 1.25 -9.80
CA ASP A 64 1.19 1.11 -10.64
C ASP A 64 1.91 2.44 -10.87
N PHE A 65 3.22 2.40 -10.70
CA PHE A 65 4.15 3.46 -11.09
C PHE A 65 5.44 2.85 -11.66
N PRO A 66 6.26 3.63 -12.38
CA PRO A 66 7.43 3.09 -13.10
C PRO A 66 8.40 2.23 -12.27
N ASN A 67 8.46 2.42 -10.94
CA ASN A 67 9.30 1.63 -10.03
C ASN A 67 8.58 1.14 -8.77
N TYR A 68 7.25 1.23 -8.73
CA TYR A 68 6.43 0.85 -7.57
C TYR A 68 5.18 0.12 -8.04
N HIS A 69 4.98 -1.10 -7.55
CA HIS A 69 3.75 -1.85 -7.76
C HIS A 69 3.17 -2.21 -6.40
N GLN A 70 1.92 -1.83 -6.16
CA GLN A 70 1.21 -2.21 -4.94
C GLN A 70 -0.10 -2.89 -5.26
N THR A 71 -0.37 -3.97 -4.54
CA THR A 71 -1.68 -4.61 -4.51
C THR A 71 -2.22 -4.67 -3.09
N SER A 72 -3.51 -4.45 -2.92
CA SER A 72 -4.22 -4.63 -1.65
C SER A 72 -5.47 -5.46 -1.87
N GLU A 73 -5.63 -6.52 -1.09
CA GLU A 73 -6.77 -7.45 -1.21
C GLU A 73 -7.25 -7.94 0.16
N ILE A 74 -8.50 -8.41 0.23
CA ILE A 74 -9.05 -9.03 1.43
C ILE A 74 -9.00 -10.54 1.29
N VAL A 75 -8.19 -11.21 2.10
CA VAL A 75 -8.05 -12.68 2.12
C VAL A 75 -8.44 -13.18 3.50
N GLY A 76 -9.50 -14.01 3.57
CA GLY A 76 -9.97 -14.57 4.85
C GLY A 76 -10.34 -13.52 5.90
N GLY A 77 -10.81 -12.33 5.48
CA GLY A 77 -11.15 -11.22 6.37
C GLY A 77 -9.97 -10.36 6.83
N LYS A 78 -8.74 -10.67 6.39
CA LYS A 78 -7.53 -9.88 6.63
C LYS A 78 -7.19 -9.04 5.40
N LEU A 79 -6.63 -7.86 5.64
CA LEU A 79 -6.09 -7.01 4.59
C LEU A 79 -4.65 -7.46 4.30
N VAL A 80 -4.42 -7.96 3.09
CA VAL A 80 -3.10 -8.34 2.60
C VAL A 80 -2.63 -7.28 1.61
N GLU A 81 -1.49 -6.69 1.89
CA GLU A 81 -0.87 -5.65 1.08
C GLU A 81 0.51 -6.12 0.63
N ILE A 82 0.79 -5.99 -0.66
CA ILE A 82 2.07 -6.33 -1.25
C ILE A 82 2.56 -5.07 -1.97
N SER A 83 3.75 -4.59 -1.61
CA SER A 83 4.41 -3.45 -2.23
C SER A 83 5.77 -3.86 -2.77
N THR A 84 6.02 -3.62 -4.04
CA THR A 84 7.28 -3.97 -4.71
C THR A 84 7.97 -2.73 -5.22
N ILE A 85 9.24 -2.54 -4.85
CA ILE A 85 10.09 -1.43 -5.33
C ILE A 85 11.44 -1.98 -5.74
N GLY A 86 11.79 -1.80 -7.02
CA GLY A 86 13.12 -2.11 -7.53
C GLY A 86 13.58 -3.54 -7.21
N GLY A 87 12.67 -4.52 -7.29
CA GLY A 87 12.93 -5.93 -7.02
C GLY A 87 12.71 -6.38 -5.57
N VAL A 88 12.62 -5.47 -4.60
CA VAL A 88 12.32 -5.79 -3.21
C VAL A 88 10.81 -5.82 -3.02
N THR A 89 10.29 -6.94 -2.50
CA THR A 89 8.86 -7.12 -2.21
C THR A 89 8.65 -7.10 -0.71
N TYR A 90 7.77 -6.21 -0.27
CA TYR A 90 7.27 -6.07 1.10
C TYR A 90 5.85 -6.61 1.17
N GLU A 91 5.58 -7.48 2.14
CA GLU A 91 4.25 -8.03 2.41
C GLU A 91 3.81 -7.60 3.81
N ARG A 92 2.59 -7.09 3.91
CA ARG A 92 1.94 -6.74 5.17
C ARG A 92 0.58 -7.39 5.26
N VAL A 93 0.32 -8.07 6.36
CA VAL A 93 -0.98 -8.66 6.68
C VAL A 93 -1.55 -7.95 7.91
N SER A 94 -2.74 -7.39 7.75
CA SER A 94 -3.42 -6.63 8.80
C SER A 94 -4.76 -7.26 9.16
N LYS A 95 -5.04 -7.40 10.45
CA LYS A 95 -6.34 -7.85 10.96
C LYS A 95 -7.28 -6.66 11.05
N ARG A 96 -8.56 -6.88 10.76
CA ARG A 96 -9.59 -5.86 10.91
C ARG A 96 -9.92 -5.66 12.40
N LEU A 97 -9.95 -4.41 12.83
CA LEU A 97 -10.45 -4.01 14.14
C LEU A 97 -11.98 -3.90 14.08
N ALA A 98 -12.66 -4.38 15.13
CA ALA A 98 -14.11 -4.31 15.28
C ALA A 98 -14.60 -2.85 15.39
#